data_AF-A0A1M4TJM7-F1
#
_entry.id   AF-A0A1M4TJM7-F1
#
_cell.length_a   1.000
_cell.length_b   1.000
_cell.length_c   1.000
_cell.angle_alpha   90.00
_cell.angle_beta   90.00
_cell.angle_gamma   90.00
#
_symmetry.space_group_name_H-M   'P 1'
#
loop_
_entity.id
_entity.type
_entity.pdbx_description
1 polymer ?
#
loop_
_entity_poly.entity_id
_entity_poly.type
_entity_poly.pdbx_seq_one_letter_code
_entity_poly.pdbx_strand_id
1 'polypeptide(L)'
;MNKMTMKEAGRYANFLDRTIEELIYLSNYGMDSKIYSITEIHKKSASYKDALDETIEVEFEDDTEIDIPQLTLLLEDLFFEKAMLAESISEAKKSLKIKIDETKNMNLDSALEYAKLLRRFSETYLRPLANRKNKKTKEKRTGYAFNMEGNQTPYIYEAEVITTIIYNTIPLSEKIKTNNYLADRISEGIDMAMSLESVEFSPKFNYLDSCEDIINQYKKDF
;
A
#
# COMPACT_ATOMS: atom_id res chain seq x y z
N MET A 1 8.07 18.38 24.01
CA MET A 1 7.36 17.45 23.10
C MET A 1 8.42 16.61 22.41
N ASN A 2 8.29 15.28 22.43
CA ASN A 2 9.16 14.42 21.64
C ASN A 2 8.88 14.65 20.15
N LYS A 3 9.95 14.64 19.35
CA LYS A 3 9.86 14.70 17.89
C LYS A 3 10.30 13.36 17.34
N MET A 4 9.64 12.93 16.28
CA MET A 4 10.04 11.77 15.50
C MET A 4 10.09 12.11 14.02
N THR A 5 10.88 11.35 13.28
CA THR A 5 10.90 11.42 11.83
C THR A 5 9.57 10.94 11.25
N MET A 6 9.25 11.36 10.02
CA MET A 6 8.07 10.87 9.31
C MET A 6 8.12 9.34 9.12
N LYS A 7 9.33 8.78 8.98
CA LYS A 7 9.55 7.32 8.88
C LYS A 7 9.23 6.61 10.19
N GLU A 8 9.67 7.13 11.32
CA GLU A 8 9.33 6.58 12.64
C GLU A 8 7.83 6.69 12.94
N ALA A 9 7.22 7.83 12.62
CA ALA A 9 5.78 8.01 12.73
C ALA A 9 5.01 6.96 11.90
N GLY A 10 5.47 6.70 10.67
CA GLY A 10 4.91 5.65 9.82
C GLY A 10 5.10 4.24 10.40
N ARG A 11 6.26 3.95 11.00
CA ARG A 11 6.49 2.66 11.69
C ARG A 11 5.57 2.50 12.89
N TYR A 12 5.41 3.55 13.69
CA TYR A 12 4.52 3.55 14.84
C TYR A 12 3.06 3.38 14.42
N ALA A 13 2.63 4.04 13.34
CA ALA A 13 1.29 3.84 12.78
C ALA A 13 1.04 2.38 12.39
N ASN A 14 1.98 1.74 11.70
CA ASN A 14 1.89 0.32 11.34
C ASN A 14 1.88 -0.60 12.58
N PHE A 15 2.64 -0.24 13.61
CA PHE A 15 2.63 -0.95 14.89
C PHE A 15 1.25 -0.88 15.56
N LEU A 16 0.63 0.31 15.62
CA LEU A 16 -0.70 0.47 16.19
C LEU A 16 -1.75 -0.34 15.40
N ASP A 17 -1.67 -0.31 14.06
CA ASP A 17 -2.53 -1.13 13.18
C ASP A 17 -2.45 -2.62 13.52
N ARG A 18 -1.23 -3.17 13.52
CA ARG A 18 -1.01 -4.58 13.84
C ARG A 18 -1.50 -4.93 15.24
N THR A 19 -1.18 -4.10 16.24
CA THR A 19 -1.56 -4.33 17.64
C THR A 19 -3.08 -4.35 17.81
N ILE A 20 -3.78 -3.41 17.18
CA ILE A 20 -5.25 -3.37 17.17
C ILE A 20 -5.81 -4.66 16.55
N GLU A 21 -5.29 -5.09 15.39
CA GLU A 21 -5.74 -6.31 14.72
C GLU A 21 -5.51 -7.56 15.58
N GLU A 22 -4.35 -7.68 16.22
CA GLU A 22 -4.00 -8.78 17.11
C GLU A 22 -4.91 -8.82 18.36
N LEU A 23 -5.20 -7.67 18.98
CA LEU A 23 -6.11 -7.57 20.13
C LEU A 23 -7.57 -7.88 19.77
N ILE A 24 -8.02 -7.48 18.58
CA ILE A 24 -9.34 -7.86 18.07
C ILE A 24 -9.38 -9.36 17.77
N TYR A 25 -8.30 -9.93 17.23
CA TYR A 25 -8.23 -11.37 17.03
C TYR A 25 -8.34 -12.13 18.36
N LEU A 26 -7.61 -11.68 19.38
CA LEU A 26 -7.63 -12.24 20.73
C LEU A 26 -9.06 -12.29 21.30
N SER A 27 -9.85 -11.22 21.15
CA SER A 27 -11.24 -11.20 21.62
C SER A 27 -12.20 -12.13 20.87
N ASN A 28 -11.86 -12.55 19.66
CA ASN A 28 -12.69 -13.45 18.87
C ASN A 28 -12.30 -14.93 19.03
N TYR A 29 -11.05 -15.23 19.43
CA TYR A 29 -10.52 -16.59 19.32
C TYR A 29 -9.62 -17.07 20.46
N GLY A 30 -9.24 -16.21 21.43
CA GLY A 30 -8.21 -16.55 22.43
C GLY A 30 -8.58 -16.22 23.87
N MET A 31 -9.86 -15.97 24.17
CA MET A 31 -10.29 -15.63 25.54
C MET A 31 -11.71 -16.11 25.89
N ASP A 32 -12.06 -17.32 25.45
CA ASP A 32 -13.41 -17.88 25.61
C ASP A 32 -13.88 -17.91 27.08
N SER A 33 -12.98 -18.14 28.05
CA SER A 33 -13.36 -18.15 29.48
C SER A 33 -13.81 -16.78 29.97
N LYS A 34 -13.41 -15.70 29.29
CA LYS A 34 -13.82 -14.32 29.61
C LYS A 34 -15.18 -13.97 29.02
N ILE A 35 -15.72 -14.82 28.13
CA ILE A 35 -16.95 -14.56 27.38
C ILE A 35 -18.06 -15.53 27.81
N TYR A 36 -17.73 -16.81 28.01
CA TYR A 36 -18.71 -17.87 28.24
C TYR A 36 -18.37 -18.71 29.48
N SER A 37 -19.43 -19.24 30.10
CA SER A 37 -19.37 -20.39 31.01
C SER A 37 -20.27 -21.47 30.40
N ILE A 38 -19.75 -22.69 30.21
CA ILE A 38 -20.51 -23.79 29.62
C ILE A 38 -20.59 -24.94 30.61
N THR A 39 -21.83 -25.31 30.93
CA THR A 39 -22.15 -26.47 31.76
C THR A 39 -22.86 -27.52 30.91
N GLU A 40 -22.28 -28.71 30.78
CA GLU A 40 -22.87 -29.84 30.08
C GLU A 40 -23.67 -30.73 31.04
N ILE A 41 -24.97 -30.91 30.78
CA ILE A 41 -25.84 -31.81 31.56
C ILE A 41 -26.12 -33.07 30.76
N HIS A 42 -25.46 -34.16 31.12
CA HIS A 42 -25.53 -35.44 30.42
C HIS A 42 -26.55 -36.37 31.10
N LYS A 43 -27.74 -36.48 30.49
CA LYS A 43 -28.85 -37.33 30.99
C LYS A 43 -28.73 -38.78 30.51
N LYS A 44 -27.61 -39.44 30.79
CA LYS A 44 -27.30 -40.81 30.32
C LYS A 44 -28.36 -41.83 30.76
N SER A 45 -28.92 -41.67 31.95
CA SER A 45 -29.95 -42.55 32.52
C SER A 45 -31.25 -42.58 31.69
N ALA A 46 -31.52 -41.52 30.92
CA ALA A 46 -32.69 -41.42 30.04
C ALA A 46 -32.61 -42.38 28.84
N SER A 47 -31.40 -42.75 28.41
CA SER A 47 -31.18 -43.70 27.31
C SER A 47 -30.81 -45.11 27.81
N TYR A 48 -30.14 -45.20 28.96
CA TYR A 48 -29.77 -46.48 29.56
C TYR A 48 -29.96 -46.42 31.09
N LYS A 49 -30.93 -47.20 31.59
CA LYS A 49 -31.45 -47.10 32.96
C LYS A 49 -30.41 -47.26 34.07
N ASP A 50 -29.32 -47.99 33.81
CA ASP A 50 -28.25 -48.25 34.78
C ASP A 50 -27.08 -47.26 34.66
N ALA A 51 -27.08 -46.34 33.68
CA ALA A 51 -26.11 -45.25 33.60
C ALA A 51 -26.46 -44.14 34.60
N LEU A 52 -25.41 -43.50 35.15
CA LEU A 52 -25.54 -42.31 35.97
C LEU A 52 -25.49 -41.06 35.10
N ASP A 53 -26.39 -40.11 35.38
CA ASP A 53 -26.31 -38.77 34.81
C ASP A 53 -25.08 -38.05 35.36
N GLU A 54 -24.48 -37.17 34.57
CA GLU A 54 -23.32 -36.37 34.97
C GLU A 54 -23.51 -34.91 34.57
N THR A 55 -22.82 -34.02 35.30
CA THR A 55 -22.72 -32.61 34.97
C THR A 55 -21.24 -32.26 34.91
N ILE A 56 -20.81 -31.68 33.80
CA ILE A 56 -19.42 -31.34 33.54
C ILE A 56 -19.36 -29.83 33.27
N GLU A 57 -18.51 -29.12 33.98
CA GLU A 57 -18.14 -27.75 33.63
C GLU A 57 -17.03 -27.80 32.59
N VAL A 58 -17.21 -27.10 31.47
CA VAL A 58 -16.20 -27.03 30.41
C VAL A 58 -15.12 -26.04 30.83
N GLU A 59 -13.87 -26.51 30.86
CA GLU A 59 -12.70 -25.67 31.07
C GLU A 59 -12.24 -25.08 29.74
N PHE A 60 -11.81 -23.82 29.79
CA PHE A 60 -11.24 -23.09 28.65
C PHE A 60 -9.76 -22.80 28.90
N GLU A 61 -8.98 -22.80 27.83
CA GLU A 61 -7.61 -22.28 27.84
C GLU A 61 -7.62 -20.90 27.17
N ASP A 62 -7.32 -19.84 27.94
CA ASP A 62 -7.20 -18.49 27.40
C ASP A 62 -5.74 -18.19 27.07
N ASP A 63 -5.52 -17.45 25.98
CA ASP A 63 -4.23 -16.91 25.57
C ASP A 63 -3.86 -15.63 26.34
N THR A 64 -4.76 -15.14 27.21
CA THR A 64 -4.57 -13.87 27.91
C THR A 64 -5.28 -13.80 29.26
N GLU A 65 -4.75 -12.95 30.13
CA GLU A 65 -5.35 -12.61 31.42
C GLU A 65 -6.17 -11.30 31.41
N ILE A 66 -6.23 -10.56 30.29
CA ILE A 66 -7.06 -9.34 30.22
C ILE A 66 -8.54 -9.73 30.13
N ASP A 67 -9.43 -8.96 30.74
CA ASP A 67 -10.89 -9.15 30.60
C ASP A 67 -11.49 -8.26 29.49
N ILE A 68 -12.75 -8.52 29.13
CA ILE A 68 -13.41 -7.81 28.02
C ILE A 68 -13.55 -6.29 28.30
N PRO A 69 -13.96 -5.84 29.51
CA PRO A 69 -14.00 -4.41 29.82
C PRO A 69 -12.64 -3.71 29.68
N GLN A 70 -11.56 -4.28 30.22
CA GLN A 70 -10.22 -3.70 30.12
C GLN A 70 -9.71 -3.71 28.68
N LEU A 71 -9.95 -4.79 27.93
CA LEU A 71 -9.59 -4.88 26.52
C LEU A 71 -10.30 -3.82 25.67
N THR A 72 -11.57 -3.54 25.98
CA THR A 72 -12.36 -2.51 25.30
C THR A 72 -11.74 -1.12 25.51
N LEU A 73 -11.41 -0.77 26.75
CA LEU A 73 -10.76 0.51 27.06
C LEU A 73 -9.39 0.63 26.40
N LEU A 74 -8.59 -0.44 26.41
CA LEU A 74 -7.30 -0.48 25.73
C LEU A 74 -7.44 -0.23 24.22
N LEU A 75 -8.41 -0.87 23.57
CA LEU A 75 -8.69 -0.65 22.15
C LEU A 75 -9.12 0.79 21.85
N GLU A 76 -9.98 1.38 22.69
CA GLU A 76 -10.37 2.79 22.58
C GLU A 76 -9.17 3.74 22.68
N ASP A 77 -8.28 3.49 23.64
CA ASP A 77 -7.05 4.27 23.81
C ASP A 77 -6.10 4.15 22.61
N LEU A 78 -5.94 2.95 22.04
CA LEU A 78 -5.14 2.71 20.84
C LEU A 78 -5.74 3.39 19.61
N PHE A 79 -7.08 3.36 19.45
CA PHE A 79 -7.76 4.07 18.37
C PHE A 79 -7.55 5.59 18.47
N PHE A 80 -7.71 6.14 19.67
CA PHE A 80 -7.50 7.56 19.90
C PHE A 80 -6.04 7.96 19.64
N GLU A 81 -5.09 7.17 20.13
CA GLU A 81 -3.66 7.42 19.90
C GLU A 81 -3.32 7.41 18.41
N LYS A 82 -3.85 6.44 17.65
CA LYS A 82 -3.66 6.37 16.20
C LYS A 82 -4.23 7.59 15.48
N ALA A 83 -5.41 8.07 15.91
CA ALA A 83 -6.01 9.28 15.34
C ALA A 83 -5.14 10.52 15.60
N MET A 84 -4.63 10.69 16.82
CA MET A 84 -3.73 11.79 17.18
C MET A 84 -2.40 11.74 16.43
N LEU A 85 -1.86 10.54 16.21
CA LEU A 85 -0.67 10.33 15.37
C LEU A 85 -0.93 10.77 13.92
N ALA A 86 -2.07 10.38 13.35
CA ALA A 86 -2.44 10.75 11.99
C ALA A 86 -2.60 12.27 11.82
N GLU A 87 -3.20 12.94 12.79
CA GLU A 87 -3.28 14.41 12.83
C GLU A 87 -1.88 15.04 12.86
N SER A 88 -1.00 14.55 13.73
CA SER A 88 0.37 15.07 13.87
C SER A 88 1.20 14.87 12.59
N ILE A 89 1.05 13.72 11.93
CA ILE A 89 1.64 13.44 10.62
C ILE A 89 1.12 14.42 9.56
N SER A 90 -0.19 14.68 9.54
CA SER A 90 -0.82 15.62 8.62
C SER A 90 -0.27 17.03 8.79
N GLU A 91 -0.14 17.51 10.03
CA GLU A 91 0.47 18.82 10.31
C GLU A 91 1.94 18.88 9.90
N ALA A 92 2.73 17.88 10.26
CA ALA A 92 4.13 17.81 9.85
C ALA A 92 4.27 17.90 8.32
N LYS A 93 3.43 17.18 7.56
CA LYS A 93 3.42 17.22 6.08
C LYS A 93 3.13 18.60 5.50
N LYS A 94 2.30 19.44 6.15
CA LYS A 94 1.97 20.79 5.64
C LYS A 94 3.20 21.68 5.56
N SER A 95 4.13 21.52 6.51
CA SER A 95 5.39 22.26 6.59
C SER A 95 6.42 21.79 5.56
N LEU A 96 6.33 20.53 5.09
CA LEU A 96 7.31 19.95 4.18
C LEU A 96 7.16 20.53 2.76
N LYS A 97 8.25 21.12 2.27
CA LYS A 97 8.36 21.62 0.89
C LYS A 97 9.51 20.92 0.19
N ILE A 98 9.20 20.23 -0.89
CA ILE A 98 10.16 19.54 -1.74
C ILE A 98 10.54 20.47 -2.89
N LYS A 99 11.84 20.71 -3.04
CA LYS A 99 12.39 21.51 -4.12
C LYS A 99 12.28 20.75 -5.44
N ILE A 100 11.62 21.37 -6.42
CA ILE A 100 11.49 20.81 -7.77
C ILE A 100 12.58 21.43 -8.67
N ASP A 101 12.69 22.75 -8.66
CA ASP A 101 13.71 23.51 -9.36
C ASP A 101 14.11 24.74 -8.54
N GLU A 102 14.85 25.69 -9.12
CA GLU A 102 15.31 26.90 -8.42
C GLU A 102 14.16 27.83 -7.99
N THR A 103 13.00 27.72 -8.63
CA THR A 103 11.87 28.64 -8.49
C THR A 103 10.62 27.97 -7.90
N LYS A 104 10.57 26.64 -7.88
CA LYS A 104 9.38 25.87 -7.53
C LYS A 104 9.63 24.89 -6.40
N ASN A 105 8.70 24.93 -5.45
CA ASN A 105 8.57 23.93 -4.40
C ASN A 105 7.15 23.36 -4.44
N MET A 106 7.02 22.09 -4.05
CA MET A 106 5.73 21.41 -3.91
C MET A 106 5.59 20.83 -2.49
N ASN A 107 4.36 20.57 -2.05
CA ASN A 107 4.18 19.73 -0.86
C ASN A 107 4.63 18.28 -1.15
N LEU A 108 4.83 17.50 -0.09
CA LEU A 108 5.35 16.13 -0.17
C LEU A 108 4.57 15.26 -1.17
N ASP A 109 3.24 15.20 -1.03
CA ASP A 109 2.40 14.29 -1.83
C ASP A 109 2.36 14.73 -3.31
N SER A 110 2.35 16.04 -3.59
CA SER A 110 2.38 16.59 -4.95
C SER A 110 3.74 16.36 -5.62
N ALA A 111 4.84 16.49 -4.87
CA ALA A 111 6.17 16.21 -5.38
C ALA A 111 6.33 14.72 -5.74
N LEU A 112 5.82 13.83 -4.89
CA LEU A 112 5.80 12.39 -5.15
C LEU A 112 5.03 12.07 -6.43
N GLU A 113 3.83 12.65 -6.58
CA GLU A 113 3.02 12.43 -7.77
C GLU A 113 3.69 13.00 -9.03
N TYR A 114 4.29 14.18 -8.93
CA TYR A 114 5.01 14.78 -10.06
C TYR A 114 6.20 13.91 -10.51
N ALA A 115 6.97 13.36 -9.58
CA ALA A 115 8.05 12.42 -9.90
C ALA A 115 7.55 11.15 -10.60
N LYS A 116 6.39 10.61 -10.18
CA LYS A 116 5.73 9.46 -10.85
C LYS A 116 5.29 9.82 -12.27
N LEU A 117 4.67 10.99 -12.45
CA LEU A 117 4.20 11.46 -13.75
C LEU A 117 5.36 11.72 -14.73
N LEU A 118 6.49 12.27 -14.26
CA LEU A 118 7.69 12.45 -15.08
C LEU A 118 8.20 11.11 -15.62
N ARG A 119 8.32 10.10 -14.75
CA ARG A 119 8.74 8.75 -15.15
C ARG A 119 7.74 8.11 -16.11
N ARG A 120 6.44 8.21 -15.81
CA ARG A 120 5.38 7.72 -16.70
C ARG A 120 5.44 8.38 -18.07
N PHE A 121 5.57 9.70 -18.13
CA PHE A 121 5.67 10.44 -19.39
C PHE A 121 6.90 10.01 -20.21
N SER A 122 8.05 9.83 -19.56
CA SER A 122 9.25 9.28 -20.18
C SER A 122 9.04 7.90 -20.77
N GLU A 123 8.45 6.98 -20.01
CA GLU A 123 8.34 5.57 -20.41
C GLU A 123 7.19 5.29 -21.38
N THR A 124 6.02 5.87 -21.17
CA THR A 124 4.81 5.48 -21.93
C THR A 124 4.57 6.34 -23.16
N TYR A 125 5.14 7.56 -23.20
CA TYR A 125 4.93 8.48 -24.32
C TYR A 125 6.22 8.77 -25.08
N LEU A 126 7.26 9.26 -24.39
CA LEU A 126 8.49 9.71 -25.06
C LEU A 126 9.30 8.54 -25.62
N ARG A 127 9.53 7.49 -24.83
CA ARG A 127 10.39 6.36 -25.23
C ARG A 127 9.90 5.62 -26.47
N PRO A 128 8.60 5.29 -26.63
CA PRO A 128 8.11 4.65 -27.86
C PRO A 128 8.28 5.50 -29.12
N LEU A 129 8.17 6.83 -28.99
CA LEU A 129 8.37 7.77 -30.09
C LEU A 129 9.86 7.94 -30.42
N ALA A 130 10.69 8.12 -29.39
CA ALA A 130 12.15 8.23 -29.54
C ALA A 130 12.78 7.00 -30.22
N ASN A 131 12.22 5.81 -29.96
CA ASN A 131 12.71 4.55 -30.51
C ASN A 131 12.22 4.22 -31.92
N ARG A 132 11.35 5.04 -32.52
CA ARG A 132 10.92 4.83 -33.91
C ARG A 132 12.13 4.93 -34.85
N LYS A 133 12.15 4.10 -35.90
CA LYS A 133 13.16 4.16 -36.97
C LYS A 133 12.51 4.18 -38.36
N ASN A 134 13.19 4.74 -39.34
CA ASN A 134 12.83 4.59 -40.75
C ASN A 134 12.84 3.10 -41.11
N LYS A 135 11.96 2.68 -42.02
CA LYS A 135 11.81 1.28 -42.43
C LYS A 135 11.59 1.20 -43.93
N LYS A 136 12.14 0.15 -44.55
CA LYS A 136 11.85 -0.25 -45.93
C LYS A 136 11.37 -1.70 -45.92
N THR A 137 10.20 -1.95 -46.48
CA THR A 137 9.59 -3.28 -46.60
C THR A 137 9.22 -3.58 -48.04
N LYS A 138 9.11 -4.88 -48.36
CA LYS A 138 8.52 -5.37 -49.60
C LYS A 138 7.19 -6.02 -49.25
N GLU A 139 6.12 -5.59 -49.89
CA GLU A 139 4.78 -6.07 -49.63
C GLU A 139 4.12 -6.51 -50.93
N LYS A 140 3.38 -7.62 -50.89
CA LYS A 140 2.55 -8.03 -52.04
C LYS A 140 1.30 -7.16 -52.09
N ARG A 141 1.02 -6.57 -53.24
CA ARG A 141 -0.18 -5.80 -53.53
C ARG A 141 -0.93 -6.45 -54.70
N THR A 142 -2.22 -6.17 -54.78
CA THR A 142 -3.09 -6.69 -55.85
C THR A 142 -3.52 -5.54 -56.73
N GLY A 143 -3.29 -5.68 -58.04
CA GLY A 143 -3.87 -4.85 -59.09
C GLY A 143 -4.93 -5.62 -59.85
N TYR A 144 -5.68 -4.93 -60.71
CA TYR A 144 -6.69 -5.55 -61.56
C TYR A 144 -6.45 -5.17 -63.01
N ALA A 145 -6.62 -6.13 -63.92
CA ALA A 145 -6.54 -5.93 -65.36
C ALA A 145 -7.70 -6.68 -66.03
N PHE A 146 -8.16 -6.21 -67.19
CA PHE A 146 -9.15 -6.93 -67.98
C PHE A 146 -8.46 -8.01 -68.82
N ASN A 147 -8.99 -9.24 -68.79
CA ASN A 147 -8.53 -10.32 -69.64
C ASN A 147 -9.07 -10.16 -71.08
N MET A 148 -8.66 -11.04 -72.00
CA MET A 148 -9.08 -10.98 -73.41
C MET A 148 -10.59 -11.17 -73.62
N GLU A 149 -11.32 -11.68 -72.62
CA GLU A 149 -12.77 -11.88 -72.64
C GLU A 149 -13.54 -10.67 -72.06
N GLY A 150 -12.82 -9.61 -71.65
CA GLY A 150 -13.41 -8.42 -71.02
C GLY A 150 -13.73 -8.60 -69.54
N ASN A 151 -13.30 -9.69 -68.91
CA ASN A 151 -13.48 -9.95 -67.48
C ASN A 151 -12.36 -9.30 -66.66
N GLN A 152 -12.67 -8.68 -65.52
CA GLN A 152 -11.67 -8.11 -64.62
C GLN A 152 -11.00 -9.21 -63.77
N THR A 153 -9.67 -9.34 -63.85
CA THR A 153 -8.89 -10.37 -63.15
C THR A 153 -7.81 -9.71 -62.27
N PRO A 154 -7.61 -10.18 -61.01
CA PRO A 154 -6.54 -9.68 -60.15
C PRO A 154 -5.17 -10.21 -60.56
N TYR A 155 -4.12 -9.41 -60.37
CA TYR A 155 -2.72 -9.84 -60.44
C TYR A 155 -1.94 -9.35 -59.22
N ILE A 156 -0.98 -10.15 -58.75
CA ILE A 156 -0.16 -9.84 -57.57
C ILE A 156 1.18 -9.27 -58.03
N TYR A 157 1.61 -8.17 -57.43
CA TYR A 157 2.93 -7.58 -57.66
C TYR A 157 3.61 -7.21 -56.33
N GLU A 158 4.93 -7.07 -56.37
CA GLU A 158 5.71 -6.58 -55.22
C GLU A 158 5.74 -5.05 -55.21
N ALA A 159 5.38 -4.45 -54.09
CA ALA A 159 5.53 -3.03 -53.83
C ALA A 159 6.63 -2.81 -52.80
N GLU A 160 7.56 -1.92 -53.10
CA GLU A 160 8.50 -1.40 -52.11
C GLU A 160 7.81 -0.30 -51.29
N VAL A 161 7.70 -0.51 -49.97
CA VAL A 161 7.09 0.43 -49.04
C VAL A 161 8.19 1.07 -48.19
N ILE A 162 8.35 2.39 -48.34
CA ILE A 162 9.30 3.19 -47.57
C ILE A 162 8.53 3.99 -46.52
N THR A 163 8.83 3.75 -45.25
CA THR A 163 8.29 4.50 -44.11
C THR A 163 9.38 5.38 -43.52
N THR A 164 9.15 6.69 -43.53
CA THR A 164 10.08 7.70 -43.01
C THR A 164 9.44 8.45 -41.85
N ILE A 165 10.18 8.62 -40.75
CA ILE A 165 9.75 9.40 -39.60
C ILE A 165 9.81 10.88 -39.97
N ILE A 166 8.73 11.60 -39.67
CA ILE A 166 8.54 13.02 -40.05
C ILE A 166 8.90 13.99 -38.93
N TYR A 167 9.58 13.53 -37.88
CA TYR A 167 10.01 14.32 -36.73
C TYR A 167 11.40 13.90 -36.23
N ASN A 168 12.08 14.79 -35.51
CA ASN A 168 13.38 14.50 -34.90
C ASN A 168 13.20 13.75 -33.57
N THR A 169 13.82 12.58 -33.44
CA THR A 169 13.74 11.74 -32.23
C THR A 169 14.78 12.12 -31.16
N ILE A 170 15.82 12.89 -31.51
CA ILE A 170 16.92 13.27 -30.60
C ILE A 170 16.39 14.08 -29.40
N PRO A 171 15.57 15.15 -29.57
CA PRO A 171 15.05 15.91 -28.44
C PRO A 171 14.18 15.09 -27.49
N LEU A 172 13.50 14.05 -28.00
CA LEU A 172 12.70 13.16 -27.16
C LEU A 172 13.59 12.33 -26.24
N SER A 173 14.71 11.82 -26.77
CA SER A 173 15.69 11.05 -25.98
C SER A 173 16.37 11.90 -24.89
N GLU A 174 16.68 13.16 -25.20
CA GLU A 174 17.20 14.12 -24.22
C GLU A 174 16.17 14.44 -23.15
N LYS A 175 14.91 14.67 -23.55
CA LYS A 175 13.82 14.94 -22.60
C LYS A 175 13.57 13.80 -21.63
N ILE A 176 13.69 12.54 -22.09
CA ILE A 176 13.62 11.35 -21.22
C ILE A 176 14.69 11.41 -20.13
N LYS A 177 15.95 11.71 -20.50
CA LYS A 177 17.05 11.81 -19.53
C LYS A 177 16.79 12.93 -18.52
N THR A 178 16.39 14.11 -18.99
CA THR A 178 16.11 15.27 -18.12
C THR A 178 14.95 14.98 -17.16
N ASN A 179 13.87 14.37 -17.63
CA ASN A 179 12.72 14.01 -16.78
C ASN A 179 13.11 12.99 -15.72
N ASN A 180 13.87 11.96 -16.10
CA ASN A 180 14.29 10.91 -15.16
C ASN A 180 15.23 11.48 -14.10
N TYR A 181 16.22 12.29 -14.50
CA TYR A 181 17.11 12.97 -13.56
C TYR A 181 16.35 13.89 -12.59
N LEU A 182 15.37 14.65 -13.08
CA LEU A 182 14.52 15.48 -12.23
C LEU A 182 13.69 14.62 -11.26
N ALA A 183 13.10 13.52 -11.73
CA ALA A 183 12.33 12.61 -10.89
C ALA A 183 13.18 11.97 -9.79
N ASP A 184 14.43 11.62 -10.09
CA ASP A 184 15.37 11.06 -9.11
C ASP A 184 15.74 12.09 -8.05
N ARG A 185 16.06 13.33 -8.44
CA ARG A 185 16.30 14.43 -7.50
C ARG A 185 15.09 14.74 -6.60
N ILE A 186 13.88 14.69 -7.15
CA ILE A 186 12.66 14.87 -6.34
C ILE A 186 12.52 13.73 -5.34
N SER A 187 12.76 12.48 -5.77
CA SER A 187 12.76 11.31 -4.88
C SER A 187 13.79 11.44 -3.75
N GLU A 188 15.01 11.87 -4.04
CA GLU A 188 16.03 12.16 -3.03
C GLU A 188 15.56 13.24 -2.04
N GLY A 189 14.95 14.32 -2.54
CA GLY A 189 14.39 15.38 -1.70
C GLY A 189 13.26 14.90 -0.79
N ILE A 190 12.41 14.00 -1.29
CA ILE A 190 11.35 13.34 -0.50
C ILE A 190 11.97 12.48 0.60
N ASP A 191 12.98 11.67 0.28
CA ASP A 191 13.64 10.79 1.25
C ASP A 191 14.33 11.58 2.37
N MET A 192 14.97 12.69 2.02
CA MET A 192 15.55 13.62 2.99
C MET A 192 14.46 14.22 3.87
N ALA A 193 13.40 14.77 3.27
CA ALA A 193 12.29 15.37 4.01
C ALA A 193 11.62 14.38 4.99
N MET A 194 11.44 13.12 4.58
CA MET A 194 10.89 12.07 5.42
C MET A 194 11.80 11.66 6.59
N SER A 195 13.10 11.94 6.49
CA SER A 195 14.09 11.62 7.52
C SER A 195 14.29 12.76 8.51
N LEU A 196 13.62 13.90 8.33
CA LEU A 196 13.64 15.02 9.28
C LEU A 196 12.69 14.75 10.45
N GLU A 197 13.18 14.97 11.67
CA GLU A 197 12.38 14.99 12.89
C GLU A 197 11.40 16.17 12.85
N SER A 198 10.16 15.89 12.46
CA SER A 198 9.16 16.91 12.13
C SER A 198 7.77 16.59 12.66
N VAL A 199 7.53 15.35 13.11
CA VAL A 199 6.25 14.94 13.69
C VAL A 199 6.33 15.16 15.20
N GLU A 200 5.57 16.12 15.70
CA GLU A 200 5.48 16.43 17.11
C GLU A 200 4.47 15.51 17.78
N PHE A 201 4.93 14.33 18.18
CA PHE A 201 4.10 13.29 18.77
C PHE A 201 4.88 12.51 19.83
N SER A 202 4.22 12.20 20.95
CA SER A 202 4.83 11.43 22.05
C SER A 202 4.12 10.08 22.13
N PRO A 203 4.74 9.00 21.64
CA PRO A 203 4.10 7.69 21.63
C PRO A 203 3.97 7.16 23.07
N LYS A 204 2.83 6.57 23.39
CA LYS A 204 2.63 5.89 24.68
C LYS A 204 3.39 4.57 24.75
N PHE A 205 3.55 3.91 23.61
CA PHE A 205 4.16 2.59 23.49
C PHE A 205 5.43 2.61 22.65
N ASN A 206 6.26 1.56 22.77
CA ASN A 206 7.37 1.35 21.86
C ASN A 206 6.88 0.54 20.65
N TYR A 207 7.26 0.90 19.43
CA TYR A 207 6.88 0.14 18.24
C TYR A 207 7.46 -1.30 18.20
N LEU A 208 8.40 -1.60 19.11
CA LEU A 208 8.99 -2.92 19.34
C LEU A 208 8.22 -3.76 20.37
N ASP A 209 7.24 -3.18 21.07
CA ASP A 209 6.45 -3.90 22.06
C ASP A 209 5.59 -4.98 21.38
N SER A 210 5.42 -6.11 22.06
CA SER A 210 4.46 -7.15 21.69
C SER A 210 3.06 -6.83 22.23
N CYS A 211 2.01 -7.49 21.74
CA CYS A 211 0.67 -7.33 22.32
C CYS A 211 0.62 -7.65 23.81
N GLU A 212 1.39 -8.64 24.27
CA GLU A 212 1.48 -8.97 25.69
C GLU A 212 2.14 -7.84 26.49
N ASP A 213 3.19 -7.21 25.97
CA ASP A 213 3.82 -6.04 26.60
C ASP A 213 2.81 -4.90 26.75
N ILE A 214 1.99 -4.66 25.73
CA ILE A 214 0.96 -3.60 25.73
C ILE A 214 -0.10 -3.87 26.78
N ILE A 215 -0.63 -5.10 26.84
CA ILE A 215 -1.59 -5.53 27.87
C ILE A 215 -1.00 -5.33 29.28
N ASN A 216 0.25 -5.75 29.48
CA ASN A 216 0.94 -5.66 30.77
C ASN A 216 1.26 -4.22 31.18
N GLN A 217 1.55 -3.34 30.23
CA GLN A 217 1.72 -1.91 30.49
C GLN A 217 0.39 -1.27 30.88
N TYR A 218 -0.69 -1.58 30.15
CA TYR A 218 -2.02 -1.04 30.41
C TYR A 218 -2.55 -1.40 31.80
N LYS A 219 -2.30 -2.64 32.25
CA LYS A 219 -2.67 -3.11 33.59
C LYS A 219 -1.98 -2.35 34.74
N LYS A 220 -0.88 -1.62 34.50
CA LYS A 220 -0.16 -0.86 35.54
C LYS A 220 -0.71 0.55 35.76
N ASP A 221 -1.53 1.04 34.84
CA ASP A 221 -2.09 2.39 34.88
C ASP A 221 -3.48 2.44 35.56
N PHE A 222 -3.96 1.30 36.07
CA PHE A 222 -5.20 1.12 36.85
C PHE A 222 -4.93 0.31 38.13
#